data_AF-A0A935VHV7-F1
#
_entry.id   AF-A0A935VHV7-F1
#
_cell.length_a   1.000
_cell.length_b   1.000
_cell.length_c   1.000
_cell.angle_alpha   90.00
_cell.angle_beta   90.00
_cell.angle_gamma   90.00
#
_symmetry.space_group_name_H-M   'P 1'
#
loop_
_entity.id
_entity.type
_entity.pdbx_description
1 polymer ?
#
loop_
_entity_poly.entity_id
_entity_poly.type
_entity_poly.pdbx_seq_one_letter_code
_entity_poly.pdbx_strand_id
1 'polypeptide(L)'
;MAYHHLSKAVSLGLKDVERILSHDDLAYVRIQPEFEAFRSGGFRVNPFSAPVHEEPVIKDTPEVHASTPEDKEMDDTLLAQLNKLSELRKKGILSEDEFIFERKKVLRQ
;
A
#
# COMPACT_ATOMS: atom_id res chain seq x y z
N MET A 1 5.22 9.04 -10.48
CA MET A 1 5.60 7.62 -10.67
C MET A 1 6.61 7.10 -9.64
N ALA A 2 7.72 7.81 -9.33
CA ALA A 2 8.73 7.30 -8.39
C ALA A 2 8.19 6.99 -6.96
N TYR A 3 7.44 7.90 -6.35
CA TYR A 3 6.83 7.70 -5.02
C TYR A 3 5.85 6.53 -4.94
N HIS A 4 5.10 6.29 -6.02
CA HIS A 4 4.16 5.17 -6.11
C HIS A 4 4.91 3.83 -6.05
N HIS A 5 6.00 3.68 -6.80
CA HIS A 5 6.82 2.47 -6.77
C HIS A 5 7.55 2.31 -5.43
N LEU A 6 8.01 3.39 -4.83
CA LEU A 6 8.62 3.37 -3.50
C LEU A 6 7.62 2.93 -2.43
N SER A 7 6.40 3.48 -2.44
CA SER A 7 5.33 3.10 -1.53
C SER A 7 4.91 1.64 -1.71
N LYS A 8 4.82 1.17 -2.96
CA LYS A 8 4.56 -0.25 -3.26
C LYS A 8 5.69 -1.15 -2.78
N ALA A 9 6.95 -0.77 -2.98
CA ALA A 9 8.10 -1.53 -2.48
C ALA A 9 8.09 -1.64 -0.94
N VAL A 10 7.80 -0.54 -0.24
CA VAL A 10 7.69 -0.52 1.23
C VAL A 10 6.52 -1.38 1.72
N SER A 11 5.39 -1.36 1.01
CA SER A 11 4.24 -2.22 1.31
C SER A 11 4.53 -3.71 1.08
N LEU A 12 5.34 -4.04 0.08
CA LEU A 12 5.82 -5.39 -0.20
C LEU A 12 6.94 -5.85 0.76
N GLY A 13 7.36 -4.99 1.70
CA GLY A 13 8.33 -5.34 2.73
C GLY A 13 9.77 -4.96 2.40
N LEU A 14 10.00 -3.90 1.63
CA LEU A 14 11.33 -3.29 1.46
C LEU A 14 11.94 -3.01 2.84
N LYS A 15 12.99 -3.78 3.17
CA LYS A 15 13.68 -3.69 4.46
C LYS A 15 14.66 -2.52 4.49
N ASP A 16 15.23 -2.18 3.35
CA ASP A 16 16.27 -1.16 3.21
C ASP A 16 15.69 0.21 2.85
N VAL A 17 14.89 0.78 3.75
CA VAL A 17 14.41 2.17 3.61
C VAL A 17 15.56 3.18 3.65
N GLU A 18 16.69 2.84 4.26
CA GLU A 18 17.91 3.65 4.22
C GLU A 18 18.48 3.78 2.80
N ARG A 19 18.26 2.76 1.95
CA ARG A 19 18.68 2.82 0.54
C ARG A 19 17.95 3.93 -0.21
N ILE A 20 16.71 4.24 0.14
CA ILE A 20 15.97 5.36 -0.42
C ILE A 20 16.66 6.70 -0.12
N LEU A 21 17.28 6.81 1.05
CA LEU A 21 17.94 8.02 1.52
C LEU A 21 19.35 8.18 0.97
N SER A 22 20.00 7.08 0.60
CA SER A 22 21.42 7.05 0.18
C SER A 22 21.61 6.92 -1.33
N HIS A 23 20.65 6.34 -2.07
CA HIS A 23 20.84 6.01 -3.49
C HIS A 23 20.76 7.24 -4.40
N ASP A 24 21.75 7.40 -5.28
CA ASP A 24 21.88 8.53 -6.19
C ASP A 24 20.74 8.61 -7.21
N ASP A 25 20.26 7.47 -7.71
CA ASP A 25 19.08 7.41 -8.61
C ASP A 25 17.79 7.97 -7.96
N LEU A 26 17.74 8.01 -6.63
CA LEU A 26 16.65 8.58 -5.85
C LEU A 26 16.96 10.00 -5.35
N ALA A 27 18.09 10.60 -5.76
CA ALA A 27 18.41 12.00 -5.45
C ALA A 27 17.33 12.95 -5.96
N TYR A 28 16.82 12.73 -7.18
CA TYR A 28 15.75 13.56 -7.74
C TYR A 28 14.47 13.54 -6.87
N VAL A 29 14.19 12.41 -6.23
CA VAL A 29 13.03 12.24 -5.33
C VAL A 29 13.24 12.96 -4.00
N ARG A 30 14.50 13.06 -3.53
CA ARG A 30 14.88 13.74 -2.28
C ARG A 30 14.85 15.26 -2.38
N ILE A 31 15.05 15.81 -3.58
CA ILE A 31 15.08 17.26 -3.83
C ILE A 31 13.67 17.85 -3.86
N GLN A 32 12.64 17.03 -4.07
CA GLN A 32 11.26 17.51 -4.11
C GLN A 32 10.75 17.92 -2.72
N PRO A 33 9.98 19.01 -2.60
CA PRO A 33 9.46 19.47 -1.31
C PRO A 33 8.49 18.47 -0.66
N GLU A 34 7.83 17.62 -1.44
CA GLU A 34 6.91 16.60 -0.96
C GLU A 34 7.63 15.38 -0.35
N PHE A 35 8.95 15.27 -0.51
CA PHE A 35 9.74 14.18 0.05
C PHE A 35 9.71 14.14 1.57
N GLU A 36 9.67 15.30 2.24
CA GLU A 36 9.59 15.34 3.70
C GLU A 36 8.28 14.75 4.22
N ALA A 37 7.16 15.06 3.56
CA ALA A 37 5.87 14.46 3.87
C ALA A 37 5.86 12.95 3.58
N PHE A 38 6.47 12.53 2.48
CA PHE A 38 6.63 11.12 2.12
C PHE A 38 7.46 10.35 3.17
N ARG A 39 8.54 10.95 3.66
CA ARG A 39 9.42 10.39 4.70
C ARG A 39 8.71 10.33 6.05
N SER A 40 8.02 11.41 6.45
CA SER A 40 7.27 11.47 7.71
C SER A 40 6.12 10.46 7.73
N GLY A 41 5.54 10.14 6.57
CA GLY A 41 4.54 9.09 6.39
C GLY A 41 5.10 7.67 6.32
N GLY A 42 6.38 7.47 6.63
CA GLY A 42 7.03 6.15 6.63
C GLY A 42 7.18 5.55 5.24
N PHE A 43 7.36 6.39 4.21
CA PHE A 43 7.50 6.00 2.80
C PHE A 43 6.28 5.22 2.23
N ARG A 44 5.12 5.30 2.89
CA ARG A 44 3.87 4.66 2.45
C ARG A 44 2.87 5.65 1.83
N VAL A 45 2.92 6.90 2.28
CA VAL A 45 1.95 7.92 1.89
C VAL A 45 2.44 8.61 0.63
N ASN A 46 1.92 8.23 -0.54
CA ASN A 46 2.25 8.93 -1.78
C ASN A 46 1.52 10.29 -1.83
N PRO A 47 2.22 11.44 -1.82
CA PRO A 47 1.60 12.78 -1.83
C PRO A 47 0.81 13.05 -3.11
N PHE A 48 1.09 12.30 -4.18
CA PHE A 48 0.35 12.34 -5.44
C PHE A 48 -0.78 11.28 -5.52
N SER A 49 -1.01 10.49 -4.47
CA SER A 49 -2.14 9.55 -4.36
C SER A 49 -3.23 10.08 -3.43
N ALA A 50 -3.37 11.39 -3.28
CA ALA A 50 -4.63 11.91 -2.76
C ALA A 50 -5.76 11.30 -3.60
N PRO A 51 -6.76 10.63 -2.99
CA PRO A 51 -8.02 10.42 -3.68
C PRO A 51 -8.49 11.85 -3.96
N VAL A 52 -8.55 12.20 -5.24
CA VAL A 52 -9.20 13.43 -5.67
C VAL A 52 -10.58 13.36 -5.05
N HIS A 53 -10.83 14.19 -4.03
CA HIS A 53 -12.17 14.43 -3.55
C HIS A 53 -12.90 14.96 -4.78
N GLU A 54 -13.81 14.15 -5.31
CA GLU A 54 -14.76 14.60 -6.31
C GLU A 54 -15.49 15.81 -5.74
N GLU A 55 -15.31 16.97 -6.37
CA GLU A 55 -16.49 17.63 -6.89
C GLU A 55 -16.46 17.53 -8.42
N PRO A 56 -17.65 17.36 -9.01
CA PRO A 56 -17.85 16.37 -10.04
C PRO A 56 -17.57 16.94 -11.43
N VAL A 57 -17.58 16.02 -12.40
CA VAL A 57 -17.91 16.21 -13.82
C VAL A 57 -16.77 15.87 -14.78
N ILE A 58 -16.84 14.61 -15.25
CA ILE A 58 -16.68 14.11 -16.64
C ILE A 58 -15.44 14.59 -17.44
N LYS A 59 -14.58 13.63 -17.86
CA LYS A 59 -14.43 13.15 -19.26
C LYS A 59 -13.06 12.52 -19.52
N ASP A 60 -13.13 11.36 -20.17
CA ASP A 60 -12.18 10.78 -21.13
C ASP A 60 -10.78 10.33 -20.64
N THR A 61 -10.73 9.02 -20.34
CA THR A 61 -9.68 7.98 -20.60
C THR A 61 -8.76 8.23 -21.83
N PRO A 62 -7.60 7.52 -22.05
CA PRO A 62 -7.23 6.16 -21.58
C PRO A 62 -5.72 5.86 -21.23
N GLU A 63 -5.49 4.68 -20.63
CA GLU A 63 -4.27 3.81 -20.59
C GLU A 63 -3.01 4.28 -19.80
N VAL A 64 -2.30 3.46 -19.01
CA VAL A 64 -1.99 2.02 -19.12
C VAL A 64 -1.68 1.46 -17.72
N HIS A 65 -2.49 0.53 -17.22
CA HIS A 65 -2.02 -0.48 -16.27
C HIS A 65 -2.68 -1.79 -16.67
N ALA A 66 -1.92 -2.61 -17.39
CA ALA A 66 -2.21 -4.02 -17.56
C ALA A 66 -2.11 -4.70 -16.19
N SER A 67 -3.19 -4.65 -15.44
CA SER A 67 -3.52 -5.66 -14.43
C SER A 67 -4.88 -6.18 -14.87
N THR A 68 -4.87 -7.45 -15.23
CA THR A 68 -6.07 -8.27 -15.48
C THR A 68 -7.15 -7.95 -14.44
N PRO A 69 -8.44 -7.88 -14.83
CA PRO A 69 -9.54 -7.55 -13.91
C PRO A 69 -9.67 -8.50 -12.72
N GLU A 70 -9.04 -9.68 -12.79
CA GLU A 70 -9.09 -10.72 -11.76
C GLU A 70 -8.25 -10.39 -10.50
N ASP A 71 -7.16 -9.62 -10.64
CA ASP A 71 -6.26 -9.31 -9.53
C ASP A 71 -6.86 -8.32 -8.52
N LYS A 72 -7.70 -7.38 -8.98
CA LYS A 72 -8.32 -6.38 -8.09
C LYS A 72 -9.40 -7.00 -7.19
N GLU A 73 -10.17 -7.95 -7.72
CA GLU A 73 -11.20 -8.65 -6.94
C GLU A 73 -10.56 -9.59 -5.90
N MET A 74 -9.41 -10.18 -6.23
CA MET A 74 -8.63 -10.99 -5.29
C MET A 74 -8.07 -10.15 -4.13
N ASP A 75 -7.54 -8.95 -4.41
CA ASP A 75 -7.04 -8.05 -3.38
C ASP A 75 -8.16 -7.58 -2.42
N ASP A 76 -9.35 -7.26 -2.95
CA ASP A 76 -10.50 -6.85 -2.13
C ASP A 76 -11.03 -7.99 -1.25
N THR A 77 -11.06 -9.22 -1.77
CA THR A 77 -11.48 -10.40 -0.99
C THR A 77 -10.47 -10.76 0.10
N LEU A 78 -9.16 -10.68 -0.17
CA LEU A 78 -8.10 -10.84 0.81
C LEU A 78 -8.18 -9.80 1.92
N LEU A 79 -8.39 -8.53 1.56
CA LEU A 79 -8.50 -7.43 2.51
C LEU A 79 -9.73 -7.60 3.43
N ALA A 80 -10.86 -8.06 2.88
CA ALA A 80 -12.06 -8.37 3.67
C ALA A 80 -11.81 -9.52 4.67
N GLN A 81 -11.09 -10.56 4.27
CA GLN A 81 -10.73 -11.68 5.14
C GLN A 81 -9.80 -11.25 6.29
N LEU A 82 -8.78 -10.43 6.01
CA LEU A 82 -7.87 -9.89 7.02
C LEU A 82 -8.61 -9.01 8.04
N ASN A 83 -9.57 -8.19 7.59
CA ASN A 83 -10.40 -7.39 8.48
C ASN A 83 -11.27 -8.26 9.39
N LYS A 84 -11.90 -9.31 8.85
CA LYS A 84 -12.71 -10.25 9.64
C LYS A 84 -11.89 -10.93 10.74
N LEU A 85 -10.66 -11.35 10.44
CA LEU A 85 -9.75 -11.92 11.45
C LEU A 85 -9.40 -10.91 12.54
N SER A 86 -9.14 -9.65 12.18
CA SER A 86 -8.85 -8.60 13.16
C SER A 86 -10.04 -8.34 14.09
N GLU A 87 -11.26 -8.36 13.55
CA GLU A 87 -12.48 -8.16 14.34
C GLU A 87 -12.74 -9.34 15.30
N LEU A 88 -12.50 -10.58 14.87
CA LEU A 88 -12.63 -11.76 15.72
C LEU A 88 -11.63 -11.74 16.89
N ARG A 89 -10.38 -11.32 16.63
CA ARG A 89 -9.38 -11.09 17.70
C ARG A 89 -9.83 -10.00 18.67
N LYS A 90 -10.27 -8.84 18.17
CA LYS A 90 -10.74 -7.72 19.02
C LYS A 90 -11.95 -8.12 19.89
N LYS A 91 -12.82 -8.98 19.36
CA LYS A 91 -13.97 -9.54 20.09
C LYS A 91 -13.59 -10.64 21.08
N GLY A 92 -12.31 -11.03 21.16
CA GLY A 92 -11.83 -12.10 22.03
C GLY A 92 -12.30 -13.50 21.63
N ILE A 93 -12.76 -13.66 20.38
CA ILE A 93 -13.23 -14.94 19.82
C ILE A 93 -12.03 -15.80 19.35
N LEU A 94 -10.93 -15.14 19.00
CA LEU A 94 -9.65 -15.75 18.63
C LEU A 94 -8.58 -15.36 19.64
N SER A 95 -7.77 -16.32 20.07
CA SER A 95 -6.52 -16.04 20.78
C SER A 95 -5.49 -15.38 19.84
N GLU A 96 -4.49 -14.70 20.42
CA GLU A 96 -3.42 -14.05 19.66
C GLU A 96 -2.68 -15.05 18.74
N ASP A 97 -2.39 -16.24 19.26
CA ASP A 97 -1.70 -17.29 18.51
C ASP A 97 -2.52 -17.80 17.32
N GLU A 98 -3.83 -17.97 17.51
CA GLU A 98 -4.74 -18.41 16.44
C GLU A 98 -4.91 -17.33 15.38
N PHE A 99 -4.99 -16.05 15.78
CA PHE A 99 -5.02 -14.92 14.85
C PHE A 99 -3.75 -14.87 13.98
N ILE A 100 -2.56 -15.06 14.57
CA ILE A 100 -1.29 -15.06 13.84
C ILE A 100 -1.24 -16.21 12.84
N PHE A 101 -1.73 -17.40 13.23
CA PHE A 101 -1.76 -18.57 12.36
C PHE A 101 -2.71 -18.38 11.17
N GLU A 102 -3.94 -17.94 11.41
CA GLU A 102 -4.94 -17.75 10.34
C GLU A 102 -4.55 -16.60 9.41
N ARG A 103 -3.98 -15.51 9.95
CA ARG A 103 -3.47 -14.40 9.13
C ARG A 103 -2.35 -14.86 8.19
N LYS A 104 -1.40 -15.66 8.70
CA LYS A 104 -0.29 -16.20 7.90
C LYS A 104 -0.77 -17.15 6.81
N LYS A 105 -1.86 -17.88 7.06
CA LYS A 105 -2.49 -18.79 6.09
C LYS A 105 -3.22 -18.03 4.97
N VAL A 106 -3.96 -16.97 5.31
CA VAL A 106 -4.62 -16.08 4.34
C VAL A 106 -3.60 -15.39 3.41
N LEU A 107 -2.45 -14.97 3.94
CA LEU A 107 -1.36 -14.35 3.17
C LEU A 107 -0.58 -15.31 2.24
N ARG A 108 -0.87 -16.61 2.29
CA ARG A 108 -0.13 -17.66 1.56
C ARG A 108 -0.97 -18.38 0.51
N GLN A 109 -2.26 -18.06 0.43
CA GLN A 109 -3.14 -18.43 -0.68
C GLN A 109 -2.85 -17.57 -1.90
#